data_AF-A0A375CQF7-F1
#
_entry.id   AF-A0A375CQF7-F1
#
_cell.length_a   1.000
_cell.length_b   1.000
_cell.length_c   1.000
_cell.angle_alpha   90.00
_cell.angle_beta   90.00
_cell.angle_gamma   90.00
#
_symmetry.space_group_name_H-M   'P 1'
#
loop_
_entity.id
_entity.type
_entity.pdbx_description
1 polymer ?
#
loop_
_entity_poly.entity_id
_entity_poly.type
_entity_poly.pdbx_seq_one_letter_code
_entity_poly.pdbx_strand_id
1 'polypeptide(L)'
;MRDDKQIEDTPEECARADQEWRREMQEAKERQDAAHEAGIPALRRLFDIANGHSGQCRRVAAFLLSLYNGQRFPFDMTDFRAVDQAIFEDMMLVLRMDKHLKQEVHNYFDNGGKAFEKLADDWNLHARGWEVTSEGFVRRHGEYQCRITVVRGDGPPLRWAIDKTVIEPTDDGYGYSSWKEIASDTEYRPSYAADAIQKWFDRGGENPHSDE
;
A
#
# COMPACT_ATOMS: atom_id res chain seq x y z
N MET A 1 13.69 56.51 13.90
CA MET A 1 12.60 55.91 14.70
C MET A 1 11.60 55.35 13.71
N ARG A 2 11.48 54.02 13.60
CA ARG A 2 10.44 53.39 12.81
C ARG A 2 9.23 53.25 13.73
N ASP A 3 8.11 53.87 13.36
CA ASP A 3 6.83 53.72 14.03
C ASP A 3 6.35 52.28 13.84
N ASP A 4 6.56 51.44 14.86
CA ASP A 4 5.82 50.20 15.03
C ASP A 4 4.37 50.58 15.37
N LYS A 5 3.54 50.81 14.34
CA LYS A 5 2.09 50.82 14.51
C LYS A 5 1.67 49.40 14.90
N GLN A 6 1.47 49.19 16.19
CA GLN A 6 0.64 48.09 16.69
C GLN A 6 -0.75 48.27 16.07
N ILE A 7 -1.08 47.42 15.10
CA ILE A 7 -2.46 47.23 14.66
C ILE A 7 -3.08 46.39 15.78
N GLU A 8 -3.60 47.05 16.82
CA GLU A 8 -4.48 46.39 17.79
C GLU A 8 -5.85 46.27 17.14
N ASP A 9 -6.23 45.05 16.76
CA ASP A 9 -7.57 44.76 16.23
C ASP A 9 -8.62 45.19 17.27
N THR A 10 -9.62 45.95 16.81
CA THR A 10 -10.67 46.45 17.70
C THR A 10 -11.51 45.27 18.23
N PRO A 11 -12.14 45.40 19.43
CA PRO A 11 -12.99 44.33 19.98
C PRO A 11 -14.12 43.88 19.03
N GLU A 12 -14.60 44.77 18.17
CA GLU A 12 -15.60 44.45 17.14
C GLU A 12 -15.04 43.68 15.94
N GLU A 13 -13.79 43.92 15.55
CA GLU A 13 -13.11 43.18 14.49
C GLU A 13 -12.79 41.75 14.96
N CYS A 14 -12.30 41.59 16.20
CA CYS A 14 -12.14 40.28 16.84
C CYS A 14 -13.46 39.51 16.90
N ALA A 15 -14.58 40.17 17.28
CA ALA A 15 -15.89 39.51 17.34
C ALA A 15 -16.43 39.09 15.95
N ARG A 16 -16.17 39.89 14.91
CA ARG A 16 -16.51 39.53 13.51
C ARG A 16 -15.65 38.37 13.02
N ALA A 17 -14.35 38.42 13.25
CA ALA A 17 -13.42 37.35 12.90
C ALA A 17 -13.80 36.02 13.59
N ASP A 18 -14.17 36.06 14.88
CA ASP A 18 -14.66 34.90 15.62
C ASP A 18 -15.95 34.32 15.02
N GLN A 19 -16.88 35.17 14.57
CA GLN A 19 -18.12 34.73 13.93
C GLN A 19 -17.86 34.08 12.56
N GLU A 20 -16.97 34.69 11.77
CA GLU A 20 -16.56 34.16 10.47
C GLU A 20 -15.86 32.81 10.62
N TRP A 21 -14.89 32.71 11.54
CA TRP A 21 -14.21 31.45 11.86
C TRP A 21 -15.18 30.36 12.29
N ARG A 22 -16.14 30.66 13.18
CA ARG A 22 -17.16 29.70 13.61
C ARG A 22 -18.02 29.20 12.44
N ARG A 23 -18.40 30.10 11.53
CA ARG A 23 -19.17 29.74 10.33
C ARG A 23 -18.36 28.84 9.41
N GLU A 24 -17.12 29.21 9.09
CA GLU A 24 -16.24 28.42 8.24
C GLU A 24 -15.99 27.02 8.81
N MET A 25 -15.77 26.93 10.12
CA MET A 25 -15.60 25.65 10.82
C MET A 25 -16.88 24.81 10.77
N GLN A 26 -18.05 25.44 10.94
CA GLN A 26 -19.35 24.76 10.84
C GLN A 26 -19.59 24.23 9.42
N GLU A 27 -19.36 25.05 8.39
CA GLU A 27 -19.52 24.65 6.99
C GLU A 27 -18.50 23.57 6.59
N ALA A 28 -17.27 23.62 7.11
CA ALA A 28 -16.28 22.58 6.91
C ALA A 28 -16.72 21.25 7.54
N LYS A 29 -17.27 21.30 8.76
CA LYS A 29 -17.80 20.13 9.46
C LYS A 29 -19.00 19.54 8.74
N GLU A 30 -19.96 20.36 8.31
CA GLU A 30 -21.13 19.90 7.55
C GLU A 30 -20.72 19.25 6.23
N ARG A 31 -19.73 19.82 5.52
CA ARG A 31 -19.16 19.19 4.32
C ARG A 31 -18.49 17.85 4.62
N GLN A 32 -17.76 17.75 5.74
CA GLN A 32 -17.14 16.51 6.18
C GLN A 32 -18.19 15.45 6.51
N ASP A 33 -19.24 15.83 7.23
CA ASP A 33 -20.33 14.92 7.63
C ASP A 33 -21.11 14.43 6.41
N ALA A 34 -21.47 15.33 5.49
CA ALA A 34 -22.14 14.98 4.24
C ALA A 34 -21.27 14.06 3.34
N ALA A 35 -19.96 14.32 3.25
CA ALA A 35 -19.04 13.46 2.50
C ALA A 35 -18.96 12.06 3.13
N HIS A 36 -18.96 11.97 4.46
CA HIS A 36 -18.93 10.70 5.16
C HIS A 36 -20.22 9.90 4.95
N GLU A 37 -21.38 10.53 5.12
CA GLU A 37 -22.68 9.89 4.90
C GLU A 37 -22.85 9.38 3.46
N ALA A 38 -22.37 10.13 2.47
CA ALA A 38 -22.40 9.72 1.07
C ALA A 38 -21.38 8.63 0.73
N GLY A 39 -20.22 8.62 1.41
CA GLY A 39 -19.13 7.68 1.15
C GLY A 39 -19.39 6.26 1.65
N ILE A 40 -20.09 6.09 2.79
CA ILE A 40 -20.39 4.76 3.35
C ILE A 40 -21.12 3.83 2.36
N PRO A 41 -22.26 4.23 1.74
CA PRO A 41 -22.95 3.37 0.80
C PRO A 41 -22.12 3.13 -0.48
N ALA A 42 -21.31 4.09 -0.92
CA ALA A 42 -20.39 3.90 -2.04
C ALA A 42 -19.30 2.86 -1.71
N LEU A 43 -18.72 2.93 -0.51
CA LEU A 43 -17.74 1.96 -0.03
C LEU A 43 -18.30 0.54 -0.03
N ARG A 44 -19.54 0.35 0.42
CA ARG A 44 -20.22 -0.96 0.40
C ARG A 44 -20.41 -1.48 -1.02
N ARG A 45 -20.90 -0.64 -1.95
CA ARG A 45 -21.05 -1.02 -3.36
C ARG A 45 -19.73 -1.41 -4.01
N LEU A 46 -18.67 -0.61 -3.78
CA LEU A 46 -17.35 -0.92 -4.30
C LEU A 46 -16.82 -2.24 -3.74
N PHE A 47 -17.05 -2.52 -2.45
CA PHE A 47 -16.64 -3.78 -1.85
C PHE A 47 -17.35 -4.98 -2.51
N ASP A 48 -18.66 -4.87 -2.78
CA ASP A 48 -19.39 -5.90 -3.51
C ASP A 48 -18.85 -6.08 -4.94
N ILE A 49 -18.57 -4.98 -5.63
CA ILE A 49 -17.97 -5.02 -6.98
C ILE A 49 -16.58 -5.66 -6.96
N ALA A 50 -15.76 -5.37 -5.94
CA ALA A 50 -14.42 -5.91 -5.82
C ALA A 50 -14.41 -7.44 -5.70
N ASN A 51 -15.48 -8.04 -5.15
CA ASN A 51 -15.66 -9.49 -5.05
C ASN A 51 -16.21 -10.13 -6.34
N GLY A 52 -16.34 -9.37 -7.42
CA GLY A 52 -16.69 -9.89 -8.75
C GLY A 52 -15.51 -10.55 -9.47
N HIS A 53 -15.60 -10.67 -10.80
CA HIS A 53 -14.67 -11.49 -11.60
C HIS A 53 -14.24 -10.80 -12.91
N SER A 54 -14.29 -9.48 -12.97
CA SER A 54 -13.93 -8.70 -14.17
C SER A 54 -12.67 -7.84 -13.96
N GLY A 55 -12.12 -7.31 -15.05
CA GLY A 55 -10.97 -6.41 -14.99
C GLY A 55 -11.22 -5.13 -14.18
N GLN A 56 -12.44 -4.60 -14.19
CA GLN A 56 -12.81 -3.47 -13.33
C GLN A 56 -12.94 -3.88 -11.87
N CYS A 57 -13.42 -5.09 -11.56
CA CYS A 57 -13.45 -5.61 -10.18
C CYS A 57 -12.04 -5.62 -9.55
N ARG A 58 -11.03 -6.09 -10.30
CA ARG A 58 -9.62 -6.06 -9.86
C ARG A 58 -9.13 -4.65 -9.53
N ARG A 59 -9.51 -3.65 -10.33
CA ARG A 59 -9.12 -2.24 -10.13
C ARG A 59 -9.79 -1.65 -8.92
N VAL A 60 -11.06 -1.96 -8.72
CA VAL A 60 -11.80 -1.60 -7.49
C VAL A 60 -11.15 -2.24 -6.27
N ALA A 61 -10.77 -3.51 -6.34
CA ALA A 61 -10.04 -4.19 -5.27
C ALA A 61 -8.71 -3.50 -4.95
N ALA A 62 -7.90 -3.19 -5.96
CA ALA A 62 -6.63 -2.47 -5.77
C ALA A 62 -6.83 -1.09 -5.14
N PHE A 63 -7.86 -0.35 -5.57
CA PHE A 63 -8.23 0.93 -4.97
C PHE A 63 -8.60 0.78 -3.49
N LEU A 64 -9.51 -0.13 -3.14
CA LEU A 64 -9.92 -0.35 -1.76
C LEU A 64 -8.76 -0.80 -0.86
N LEU A 65 -7.90 -1.68 -1.37
CA LEU A 65 -6.70 -2.13 -0.66
C LEU A 65 -5.70 -1.00 -0.45
N SER A 66 -5.60 -0.05 -1.37
CA SER A 66 -4.74 1.12 -1.19
C SER A 66 -5.20 2.07 -0.08
N LEU A 67 -6.51 2.15 0.17
CA LEU A 67 -7.05 2.88 1.32
C LEU A 67 -6.85 2.10 2.63
N TYR A 68 -6.89 0.77 2.56
CA TYR A 68 -6.61 -0.09 3.70
C TYR A 68 -5.14 -0.03 4.15
N ASN A 69 -4.21 -0.12 3.20
CA ASN A 69 -2.78 0.05 3.45
C ASN A 69 -2.04 0.41 2.15
N GLY A 70 -1.93 1.71 1.87
CA GLY A 70 -1.35 2.21 0.61
C GLY A 70 0.12 1.87 0.39
N GLN A 71 0.88 1.59 1.46
CA GLN A 71 2.27 1.15 1.33
C GLN A 71 2.35 -0.32 0.89
N ARG A 72 1.47 -1.17 1.41
CA ARG A 72 1.37 -2.60 1.05
C ARG A 72 0.55 -2.84 -0.22
N PHE A 73 -0.26 -1.89 -0.64
CA PHE A 73 -1.13 -2.05 -1.80
C PHE A 73 -1.15 -0.75 -2.62
N PRO A 74 -0.07 -0.45 -3.38
CA PRO A 74 -0.05 0.75 -4.21
C PRO A 74 -1.12 0.68 -5.30
N PHE A 75 -1.73 1.82 -5.61
CA PHE A 75 -2.73 1.96 -6.67
C PHE A 75 -2.20 2.85 -7.80
N ASP A 76 -2.37 2.40 -9.05
CA ASP A 76 -2.02 3.19 -10.23
C ASP A 76 -3.17 4.16 -10.58
N MET A 77 -2.90 5.47 -10.54
CA MET A 77 -3.91 6.49 -10.86
C MET A 77 -4.47 6.39 -12.29
N THR A 78 -3.76 5.73 -13.21
CA THR A 78 -4.27 5.50 -14.57
C THR A 78 -5.39 4.47 -14.62
N ASP A 79 -5.53 3.60 -13.61
CA ASP A 79 -6.61 2.62 -13.54
C ASP A 79 -7.99 3.27 -13.39
N PHE A 80 -8.07 4.53 -12.95
CA PHE A 80 -9.33 5.30 -12.99
C PHE A 80 -9.90 5.45 -14.41
N ARG A 81 -9.08 5.38 -15.46
CA ARG A 81 -9.53 5.48 -16.86
C ARG A 81 -10.18 4.19 -17.37
N ALA A 82 -10.02 3.10 -16.63
CA ALA A 82 -10.39 1.75 -17.05
C ALA A 82 -11.60 1.19 -16.27
N VAL A 83 -12.31 2.05 -15.53
CA VAL A 83 -13.55 1.71 -14.84
C VAL A 83 -14.71 2.52 -15.40
N ASP A 84 -15.92 1.96 -15.32
CA ASP A 84 -17.13 2.66 -15.73
C ASP A 84 -17.35 3.94 -14.92
N GLN A 85 -18.00 4.94 -15.51
CA GLN A 85 -18.25 6.24 -14.86
C GLN A 85 -18.91 6.10 -13.48
N ALA A 86 -19.88 5.18 -13.34
CA ALA A 86 -20.56 4.97 -12.06
C ALA A 86 -19.61 4.45 -10.96
N ILE A 87 -18.67 3.57 -11.33
CA ILE A 87 -17.65 3.05 -10.41
C ILE A 87 -16.67 4.16 -10.02
N PHE A 88 -16.26 4.97 -11.00
CA PHE A 88 -15.39 6.10 -10.75
C PHE A 88 -16.02 7.10 -9.76
N GLU A 89 -17.30 7.46 -9.94
CA GLU A 89 -18.00 8.35 -9.00
C GLU A 89 -18.05 7.76 -7.59
N ASP A 90 -18.30 6.45 -7.46
CA ASP A 90 -18.25 5.77 -6.16
C ASP A 90 -16.86 5.83 -5.54
N MET A 91 -15.78 5.63 -6.31
CA MET A 91 -14.40 5.80 -5.83
C MET A 91 -14.15 7.23 -5.34
N MET A 92 -14.68 8.25 -6.03
CA MET A 92 -14.54 9.65 -5.60
C MET A 92 -15.32 9.94 -4.32
N LEU A 93 -16.52 9.36 -4.14
CA LEU A 93 -17.27 9.47 -2.89
C LEU A 93 -16.50 8.88 -1.71
N VAL A 94 -15.89 7.69 -1.91
CA VAL A 94 -15.07 7.06 -0.88
C VAL A 94 -13.81 7.90 -0.57
N LEU A 95 -13.12 8.45 -1.57
CA LEU A 95 -11.96 9.32 -1.32
C LEU A 95 -12.34 10.59 -0.55
N ARG A 96 -13.49 11.20 -0.85
CA ARG A 96 -13.98 12.39 -0.12
C ARG A 96 -14.26 12.05 1.35
N MET A 97 -14.83 10.88 1.61
CA MET A 97 -15.04 10.36 2.96
C MET A 97 -13.71 10.07 3.67
N ASP A 98 -12.80 9.33 3.04
CA ASP A 98 -11.56 8.82 3.65
C ASP A 98 -10.50 9.90 3.89
N LYS A 99 -10.51 10.97 3.07
CA LYS A 99 -9.68 12.17 3.28
C LYS A 99 -9.81 12.74 4.70
N HIS A 100 -11.00 12.62 5.29
CA HIS A 100 -11.28 13.08 6.65
C HIS A 100 -11.55 11.87 7.55
N LEU A 101 -10.50 11.07 7.74
CA LEU A 101 -10.51 9.79 8.45
C LEU A 101 -11.29 9.88 9.78
N LYS A 102 -12.51 9.32 9.79
CA LYS A 102 -13.27 9.06 11.02
C LYS A 102 -12.96 7.68 11.60
N GLN A 103 -12.72 6.71 10.72
CA GLN A 103 -12.24 5.36 11.01
C GLN A 103 -11.69 4.75 9.72
N GLU A 104 -10.84 3.72 9.85
CA GLU A 104 -10.27 3.00 8.72
C GLU A 104 -11.35 2.28 7.89
N VAL A 105 -11.17 2.21 6.57
CA VAL A 105 -12.16 1.70 5.61
C VAL A 105 -12.65 0.27 5.90
N HIS A 106 -11.79 -0.58 6.46
CA HIS A 106 -12.16 -1.95 6.78
C HIS A 106 -13.07 -2.05 8.03
N ASN A 107 -13.09 -1.03 8.89
CA ASN A 107 -13.91 -1.04 10.11
C ASN A 107 -15.39 -0.73 9.85
N TYR A 108 -15.78 -0.39 8.61
CA TYR A 108 -17.20 -0.27 8.21
C TYR A 108 -17.87 -1.62 7.91
N PHE A 109 -17.10 -2.72 7.98
CA PHE A 109 -17.55 -4.08 7.67
C PHE A 109 -17.30 -5.03 8.85
N ASP A 110 -18.21 -5.99 9.02
CA ASP A 110 -17.99 -7.07 9.98
C ASP A 110 -16.82 -7.94 9.52
N ASN A 111 -15.85 -8.17 10.41
CA ASN A 111 -14.58 -8.85 10.08
C ASN A 111 -13.80 -8.23 8.91
N GLY A 112 -13.94 -6.91 8.69
CA GLY A 112 -13.40 -6.26 7.49
C GLY A 112 -11.89 -6.44 7.28
N GLY A 113 -11.08 -6.54 8.34
CA GLY A 113 -9.66 -6.85 8.21
C GLY A 113 -9.41 -8.19 7.48
N LYS A 114 -10.10 -9.26 7.89
CA LYS A 114 -10.03 -10.56 7.20
C LYS A 114 -10.59 -10.50 5.78
N ALA A 115 -11.65 -9.74 5.58
CA ALA A 115 -12.31 -9.62 4.28
C ALA A 115 -11.42 -8.87 3.26
N PHE A 116 -10.72 -7.82 3.68
CA PHE A 116 -9.75 -7.09 2.85
C PHE A 116 -8.50 -7.93 2.56
N GLU A 117 -7.97 -8.68 3.54
CA GLU A 117 -6.86 -9.62 3.29
C GLU A 117 -7.25 -10.70 2.28
N LYS A 118 -8.46 -11.28 2.41
CA LYS A 118 -8.97 -12.24 1.43
C LYS A 118 -9.06 -11.61 0.03
N LEU A 119 -9.52 -10.36 -0.06
CA LEU A 119 -9.58 -9.63 -1.33
C LEU A 119 -8.20 -9.43 -1.97
N ALA A 120 -7.16 -9.20 -1.14
CA ALA A 120 -5.78 -9.13 -1.62
C ALA A 120 -5.28 -10.47 -2.16
N ASP A 121 -5.62 -11.59 -1.50
CA ASP A 121 -5.29 -12.94 -1.94
C ASP A 121 -6.02 -13.31 -3.24
N ASP A 122 -7.34 -13.09 -3.29
CA ASP A 122 -8.18 -13.44 -4.44
C ASP A 122 -7.70 -12.78 -5.75
N TRP A 123 -7.22 -11.54 -5.66
CA TRP A 123 -6.71 -10.78 -6.81
C TRP A 123 -5.19 -10.79 -6.97
N ASN A 124 -4.47 -11.45 -6.05
CA ASN A 124 -3.02 -11.44 -5.93
C ASN A 124 -2.42 -10.03 -6.03
N LEU A 125 -2.86 -9.13 -5.13
CA LEU A 125 -2.56 -7.69 -5.16
C LEU A 125 -1.50 -7.23 -4.15
N HIS A 126 -0.85 -8.14 -3.42
CA HIS A 126 0.20 -7.81 -2.45
C HIS A 126 1.33 -6.97 -3.06
N ALA A 127 1.73 -5.89 -2.38
CA ALA A 127 2.93 -5.13 -2.74
C ALA A 127 4.08 -6.11 -2.80
N ARG A 128 4.80 -6.03 -3.91
CA ARG A 128 5.94 -6.90 -4.22
C ARG A 128 7.21 -6.47 -3.46
N GLY A 129 7.05 -5.84 -2.30
CA GLY A 129 8.11 -5.18 -1.53
C GLY A 129 8.85 -6.13 -0.59
N TRP A 130 10.08 -5.75 -0.24
CA TRP A 130 11.00 -6.52 0.59
C TRP A 130 11.01 -6.02 2.04
N GLU A 131 10.94 -6.94 3.00
CA GLU A 131 11.15 -6.74 4.42
C GLU A 131 12.65 -6.74 4.76
N VAL A 132 13.11 -5.82 5.60
CA VAL A 132 14.51 -5.76 6.03
C VAL A 132 14.70 -6.58 7.31
N THR A 133 15.75 -7.41 7.36
CA THR A 133 16.12 -8.24 8.51
C THR A 133 17.60 -8.05 8.86
N SER A 134 18.04 -8.58 10.00
CA SER A 134 19.46 -8.56 10.41
C SER A 134 20.39 -9.32 9.46
N GLU A 135 19.85 -10.22 8.62
CA GLU A 135 20.59 -11.06 7.69
C GLU A 135 20.46 -10.63 6.22
N GLY A 136 19.64 -9.62 5.93
CA GLY A 136 19.37 -9.13 4.57
C GLY A 136 17.89 -8.81 4.34
N PHE A 137 17.36 -9.08 3.15
CA PHE A 137 15.98 -8.76 2.77
C PHE A 137 15.14 -10.01 2.62
N VAL A 138 13.88 -10.00 3.06
CA VAL A 138 12.94 -11.13 2.95
C VAL A 138 11.68 -10.66 2.24
N ARG A 139 11.12 -11.49 1.38
CA ARG A 139 9.80 -11.29 0.82
C ARG A 139 9.01 -12.59 0.90
N ARG A 140 7.76 -12.51 1.33
CA ARG A 140 6.83 -13.65 1.36
C ARG A 140 5.78 -13.48 0.29
N HIS A 141 5.40 -14.59 -0.35
CA HIS A 141 4.30 -14.64 -1.29
C HIS A 141 3.63 -16.00 -1.18
N GLY A 142 2.47 -16.05 -0.52
CA GLY A 142 1.76 -17.31 -0.27
C GLY A 142 2.64 -18.32 0.49
N GLU A 143 2.79 -19.51 -0.08
CA GLU A 143 3.52 -20.66 0.50
C GLU A 143 5.05 -20.59 0.34
N TYR A 144 5.57 -19.55 -0.33
CA TYR A 144 7.00 -19.40 -0.54
C TYR A 144 7.58 -18.11 0.07
N GLN A 145 8.84 -18.21 0.48
CA GLN A 145 9.64 -17.11 1.00
C GLN A 145 10.92 -16.97 0.16
N CYS A 146 11.19 -15.76 -0.30
CA CYS A 146 12.44 -15.38 -0.94
C CYS A 146 13.28 -14.54 0.04
N ARG A 147 14.58 -14.79 0.12
CA ARG A 147 15.51 -14.06 0.98
C ARG A 147 16.75 -13.67 0.20
N ILE A 148 17.13 -12.39 0.24
CA ILE A 148 18.43 -11.93 -0.20
C ILE A 148 19.33 -11.88 1.04
N THR A 149 20.31 -12.77 1.11
CA THR A 149 21.30 -12.80 2.21
C THR A 149 22.66 -12.30 1.75
N VAL A 150 23.38 -11.67 2.67
CA VAL A 150 24.80 -11.39 2.49
C VAL A 150 25.59 -12.67 2.77
N VAL A 151 26.31 -13.17 1.77
CA VAL A 151 27.27 -14.27 1.92
C VAL A 151 28.61 -13.67 2.35
N ARG A 152 29.01 -13.96 3.59
CA ARG A 152 30.33 -13.57 4.12
C ARG A 152 31.35 -14.67 3.77
N GLY A 153 32.34 -14.34 2.94
CA GLY A 153 33.55 -15.15 2.79
C GLY A 153 34.63 -14.76 3.80
N ASP A 154 35.71 -15.54 3.85
CA ASP A 154 36.94 -15.21 4.61
C ASP A 154 37.66 -14.03 3.94
N GLY A 155 37.14 -12.82 4.18
CA GLY A 155 37.66 -11.55 3.67
C GLY A 155 36.69 -10.84 2.72
N PRO A 156 36.87 -9.52 2.50
CA PRO A 156 36.15 -8.81 1.47
C PRO A 156 36.47 -9.41 0.09
N PRO A 157 35.49 -9.43 -0.85
CA PRO A 157 34.20 -8.71 -0.78
C PRO A 157 32.93 -9.52 -0.46
N LEU A 158 31.85 -8.80 -0.12
CA LEU A 158 30.54 -9.36 0.16
C LEU A 158 29.88 -9.85 -1.14
N ARG A 159 29.40 -11.09 -1.15
CA ARG A 159 28.51 -11.61 -2.19
C ARG A 159 27.09 -11.65 -1.64
N TRP A 160 26.09 -11.70 -2.52
CA TRP A 160 24.72 -11.93 -2.07
C TRP A 160 24.12 -13.14 -2.76
N ALA A 161 23.25 -13.82 -2.03
CA ALA A 161 22.57 -15.01 -2.49
C ALA A 161 21.07 -14.83 -2.35
N ILE A 162 20.34 -15.47 -3.26
CA ILE A 162 18.91 -15.63 -3.17
C ILE A 162 18.66 -17.01 -2.57
N ASP A 163 18.06 -17.04 -1.39
CA ASP A 163 17.53 -18.25 -0.78
C ASP A 163 16.02 -18.28 -1.03
N LYS A 164 15.54 -19.31 -1.72
CA LYS A 164 14.11 -19.60 -1.88
C LYS A 164 13.72 -20.74 -0.96
N THR A 165 12.59 -20.64 -0.30
CA THR A 165 12.02 -21.72 0.51
C THR A 165 10.55 -21.86 0.17
N VAL A 166 10.13 -23.06 -0.23
CA VAL A 166 8.73 -23.41 -0.47
C VAL A 166 8.29 -24.33 0.65
N ILE A 167 7.11 -24.05 1.20
CA ILE A 167 6.43 -24.93 2.14
C ILE A 167 5.51 -25.83 1.33
N GLU A 168 5.83 -27.12 1.27
CA GLU A 168 5.05 -28.11 0.52
C GLU A 168 4.23 -28.97 1.49
N PRO A 169 2.91 -29.12 1.29
CA PRO A 169 2.13 -30.07 2.08
C PRO A 169 2.57 -31.50 1.75
N THR A 170 2.81 -32.30 2.79
CA THR A 170 3.20 -33.72 2.69
C THR A 170 2.21 -34.57 3.49
N ASP A 171 2.15 -35.88 3.22
CA ASP A 171 1.21 -36.80 3.90
C ASP A 171 1.34 -36.77 5.44
N ASP A 172 2.50 -36.39 5.97
CA ASP A 172 2.82 -36.38 7.41
C ASP A 172 2.96 -34.96 8.02
N GLY A 173 2.60 -33.89 7.29
CA GLY A 173 2.72 -32.51 7.75
C GLY A 173 3.20 -31.53 6.68
N TYR A 174 4.21 -30.71 6.99
CA TYR A 174 4.80 -29.74 6.05
C TYR A 174 6.26 -30.10 5.74
N GLY A 175 6.57 -30.25 4.46
CA GLY A 175 7.93 -30.33 3.93
C GLY A 175 8.48 -28.95 3.56
N TYR A 176 9.81 -28.81 3.55
CA TYR A 176 10.47 -27.58 3.14
C TYR A 176 11.47 -27.90 2.02
N SER A 177 11.27 -27.34 0.84
CA SER A 177 12.27 -27.35 -0.22
C SER A 177 12.98 -26.00 -0.24
N SER A 178 14.32 -26.00 -0.17
CA SER A 178 15.10 -24.76 -0.20
C SER A 178 16.22 -24.79 -1.22
N TRP A 179 16.45 -23.63 -1.86
CA TRP A 179 17.41 -23.46 -2.94
C TRP A 179 18.19 -22.18 -2.72
N LYS A 180 19.50 -22.21 -3.00
CA LYS A 180 20.40 -21.06 -2.85
C LYS A 180 21.17 -20.81 -4.13
N GLU A 181 21.09 -19.60 -4.65
CA GLU A 181 21.83 -19.16 -5.83
C GLU A 181 22.65 -17.92 -5.50
N ILE A 182 23.93 -17.89 -5.88
CA ILE A 182 24.75 -16.67 -5.79
C ILE A 182 24.36 -15.77 -6.96
N ALA A 183 23.77 -14.62 -6.65
CA ALA A 183 23.19 -13.74 -7.66
C ALA A 183 24.07 -12.50 -7.98
N SER A 184 25.20 -12.34 -7.28
CA SER A 184 26.27 -11.40 -7.66
C SER A 184 27.35 -12.09 -8.49
N ASP A 185 27.67 -11.55 -9.66
CA ASP A 185 28.71 -12.03 -10.59
C ASP A 185 30.14 -11.62 -10.18
N THR A 186 30.30 -10.57 -9.37
CA THR A 186 31.62 -10.11 -8.91
C THR A 186 31.61 -9.47 -7.52
N GLU A 187 32.82 -9.39 -6.99
CA GLU A 187 33.21 -9.06 -5.64
C GLU A 187 33.14 -7.53 -5.37
N TYR A 188 32.10 -7.02 -4.68
CA TYR A 188 31.80 -5.56 -4.61
C TYR A 188 31.63 -4.93 -3.21
N ARG A 189 31.68 -3.58 -3.18
CA ARG A 189 31.40 -2.70 -2.03
C ARG A 189 29.88 -2.53 -1.77
N PRO A 190 29.43 -2.23 -0.53
CA PRO A 190 28.00 -2.17 -0.16
C PRO A 190 27.09 -1.26 -1.01
N SER A 191 27.57 -0.09 -1.45
CA SER A 191 26.77 0.86 -2.25
C SER A 191 26.43 0.33 -3.64
N TYR A 192 27.30 -0.49 -4.22
CA TYR A 192 27.08 -1.10 -5.53
C TYR A 192 26.19 -2.35 -5.46
N ALA A 193 26.14 -3.01 -4.29
CA ALA A 193 25.21 -4.10 -4.05
C ALA A 193 23.75 -3.62 -4.11
N ALA A 194 23.44 -2.44 -3.57
CA ALA A 194 22.11 -1.84 -3.67
C ALA A 194 21.70 -1.55 -5.13
N ASP A 195 22.62 -0.99 -5.93
CA ASP A 195 22.40 -0.73 -7.36
C ASP A 195 22.24 -2.02 -8.19
N ALA A 196 23.03 -3.07 -7.88
CA ALA A 196 22.92 -4.37 -8.54
C ALA A 196 21.61 -5.10 -8.19
N ILE A 197 21.19 -5.03 -6.93
CA ILE A 197 19.89 -5.54 -6.47
C ILE A 197 18.76 -4.80 -7.19
N GLN A 198 18.85 -3.47 -7.32
CA GLN A 198 17.88 -2.67 -8.07
C GLN A 198 17.85 -3.07 -9.55
N LYS A 199 19.00 -3.20 -10.21
CA LYS A 199 19.10 -3.66 -11.61
C LYS A 199 18.61 -5.08 -11.83
N TRP A 200 18.67 -5.95 -10.82
CA TRP A 200 18.07 -7.29 -10.86
C TRP A 200 16.54 -7.19 -10.79
N PHE A 201 15.98 -6.33 -9.94
CA PHE A 201 14.54 -6.01 -9.94
C PHE A 201 14.07 -5.42 -11.26
N ASP A 202 14.83 -4.47 -11.80
CA ASP A 202 14.50 -3.78 -13.05
C ASP A 202 14.46 -4.73 -14.25
N ARG A 203 15.17 -5.87 -14.19
CA ARG A 203 15.18 -6.94 -15.20
C ARG A 203 14.11 -8.02 -14.99
N GLY A 204 13.18 -7.81 -14.05
CA GLY A 204 12.06 -8.73 -13.81
C GLY A 204 12.17 -9.58 -12.55
N GLY A 205 13.24 -9.46 -11.75
CA GLY A 205 13.35 -10.03 -10.41
C GLY A 205 12.96 -11.52 -10.31
N GLU A 206 12.21 -11.87 -9.27
CA GLU A 206 11.77 -13.23 -8.92
C GLU A 206 10.90 -13.88 -10.03
N ASN A 207 11.53 -14.46 -11.06
CA ASN A 207 10.88 -15.45 -11.91
C ASN A 207 10.89 -16.82 -11.17
N PRO A 208 9.73 -17.46 -10.92
CA PRO A 208 9.66 -18.78 -10.27
C PRO A 208 10.14 -19.93 -11.16
N HIS A 209 10.36 -19.69 -12.46
CA HIS A 209 10.88 -20.68 -13.40
C HIS A 209 12.28 -20.26 -13.88
N SER A 210 13.22 -21.22 -13.93
CA SER A 210 14.45 -21.02 -14.70
C SER A 210 14.08 -20.83 -16.17
N ASP A 211 14.73 -19.90 -16.86
CA ASP A 211 14.67 -19.84 -18.32
C ASP A 211 15.33 -21.11 -18.87
N GLU A 212 14.53 -22.14 -19.15
CA GLU A 212 14.81 -23.09 -20.24
C GLU A 212 14.27 -22.52 -21.56
#